data_AF-A0A415DVZ4-F1
#
_entry.id   AF-A0A415DVZ4-F1
#
_cell.length_a   1.000
_cell.length_b   1.000
_cell.length_c   1.000
_cell.angle_alpha   90.00
_cell.angle_beta   90.00
_cell.angle_gamma   90.00
#
_symmetry.space_group_name_H-M   'P 1'
#
loop_
_entity.id
_entity.type
_entity.pdbx_description
1 polymer ?
#
loop_
_entity_poly.entity_id
_entity_poly.type
_entity_poly.pdbx_seq_one_letter_code
_entity_poly.pdbx_strand_id
1 'polypeptide(L)'
;MRRKIYENLLQWKKRNGKSALLVQGARFDEYKDAMFWLSDAMIVNNCYNSTEPNIGLSLNLDRTLLKCCMGDTGLLISHAFSENGEVSSEIYKKLLFDNLEVNMGMIVENVVAQMLTANGHKLYFYSNPSRDDASSRMEVDFLIAKSRISNRHNISPIEACPPKITPSSRVRSFTYSISIISSCAA
;
A
#
# COMPACT_ATOMS: atom_id res chain seq x y z
N MET A 1 0.06 28.38 18.38
CA MET A 1 0.79 28.19 17.10
C MET A 1 -0.24 28.12 15.96
N ARG A 2 -0.51 29.22 15.23
CA ARG A 2 -1.43 29.21 14.08
C ARG A 2 -0.68 28.64 12.87
N ARG A 3 -1.13 27.50 12.34
CA ARG A 3 -0.55 26.90 11.14
C ARG A 3 -0.89 27.78 9.93
N LYS A 4 0.09 28.08 9.07
CA LYS A 4 -0.05 28.91 7.84
C LYS A 4 -1.23 28.47 6.94
N ILE A 5 -1.64 27.21 7.05
CA ILE A 5 -2.78 26.63 6.34
C ILE A 5 -4.13 27.28 6.70
N TYR A 6 -4.30 27.76 7.94
CA TYR A 6 -5.57 28.32 8.41
C TYR A 6 -5.93 29.61 7.67
N GLU A 7 -4.96 30.50 7.48
CA GLU A 7 -5.17 31.77 6.75
C GLU A 7 -5.44 31.52 5.26
N ASN A 8 -4.76 30.54 4.66
CA ASN A 8 -4.98 30.13 3.28
C ASN A 8 -6.40 29.55 3.06
N LEU A 9 -6.87 28.72 4.00
CA LEU A 9 -8.24 28.18 4.00
C LEU A 9 -9.30 29.27 4.19
N LEU A 10 -9.03 30.24 5.07
CA LEU A 10 -9.93 31.36 5.32
C LEU A 10 -10.06 32.26 4.09
N GLN A 11 -8.95 32.56 3.41
CA GLN A 11 -8.96 33.32 2.16
C GLN A 11 -9.63 32.57 1.02
N TRP A 12 -9.41 31.26 0.91
CA TRP A 12 -10.08 30.41 -0.07
C TRP A 12 -11.61 30.40 0.12
N LYS A 13 -12.06 30.23 1.37
CA LYS A 13 -13.48 30.30 1.73
C LYS A 13 -14.09 31.66 1.38
N LYS A 14 -13.37 32.76 1.64
CA LYS A 14 -13.80 34.12 1.26
C LYS A 14 -13.91 34.34 -0.25
N ARG A 15 -13.24 33.52 -1.08
CA ARG A 15 -13.30 33.55 -2.55
C ARG A 15 -14.33 32.57 -3.13
N ASN A 16 -15.27 32.06 -2.32
CA ASN A 16 -16.31 31.11 -2.72
C ASN A 16 -15.80 29.78 -3.33
N GLY A 17 -14.56 29.38 -3.02
CA GLY A 17 -14.08 28.01 -3.29
C GLY A 17 -14.16 27.51 -4.74
N LYS A 18 -14.17 28.42 -5.73
CA LYS A 18 -14.41 28.08 -7.15
C LYS A 18 -13.28 27.28 -7.82
N SER A 19 -12.11 27.20 -7.19
CA SER A 19 -10.96 26.42 -7.66
C SER A 19 -10.35 25.62 -6.51
N ALA A 20 -9.77 24.45 -6.81
CA ALA A 20 -9.09 23.63 -5.81
C ALA A 20 -7.96 24.43 -5.14
N LEU A 21 -7.95 24.46 -3.81
CA LEU A 21 -6.86 25.09 -3.05
C LEU A 21 -5.64 24.17 -3.08
N LEU A 22 -4.68 24.50 -3.94
CA LEU A 22 -3.38 23.83 -3.96
C LEU A 22 -2.55 24.36 -2.81
N VAL A 23 -2.57 23.65 -1.68
CA VAL A 23 -1.67 23.92 -0.55
C VAL A 23 -0.29 23.37 -0.92
N GLN A 24 0.51 24.17 -1.62
CA GLN A 24 1.93 23.89 -1.75
C GLN A 24 2.58 24.01 -0.37
N GLY A 25 3.08 22.90 0.17
CA GLY A 25 3.88 22.93 1.39
C GLY A 25 3.73 21.74 2.33
N ALA A 26 2.69 20.91 2.17
CA ALA A 26 2.54 19.72 2.99
C ALA A 26 3.48 18.61 2.50
N ARG A 27 4.78 18.80 2.77
CA ARG A 27 5.81 17.78 2.55
C ARG A 27 5.53 16.62 3.49
N PHE A 28 5.97 15.42 3.13
CA PHE A 28 5.85 14.22 3.97
C PHE A 28 6.22 14.49 5.44
N ASP A 29 7.21 15.36 5.69
CA ASP A 29 7.62 15.79 7.02
C ASP A 29 6.50 16.39 7.90
N GLU A 30 5.47 17.02 7.33
CA GLU A 30 4.34 17.57 8.10
C GLU A 30 3.34 16.48 8.52
N TYR A 31 3.21 15.40 7.73
CA TYR A 31 2.33 14.27 8.03
C TYR A 31 3.04 13.13 8.75
N LYS A 32 4.36 13.16 8.78
CA LYS A 32 5.23 12.16 9.41
C LYS A 32 4.78 11.84 10.84
N ASP A 33 4.55 12.85 11.66
CA ASP A 33 4.12 12.67 13.06
C ASP A 33 2.72 12.03 13.15
N ALA A 34 1.81 12.40 12.25
CA ALA A 34 0.48 11.79 12.19
C ALA A 34 0.56 10.33 11.75
N MET A 35 1.41 10.01 10.77
CA MET A 35 1.61 8.62 10.29
C MET A 35 2.31 7.74 11.33
N PHE A 36 3.24 8.29 12.11
CA PHE A 36 3.81 7.58 13.26
C PHE A 36 2.77 7.37 14.35
N TRP A 37 1.97 8.39 14.67
CA TRP A 37 0.90 8.26 15.65
C TRP A 37 -0.13 7.20 15.25
N LEU A 38 -0.54 7.17 13.98
CA LEU A 38 -1.46 6.15 13.46
C LEU A 38 -0.86 4.74 13.50
N SER A 39 0.44 4.61 13.24
CA SER A 39 1.14 3.33 13.30
C SER A 39 1.33 2.84 14.74
N ASP A 40 1.69 3.74 15.66
CA ASP A 40 1.80 3.46 17.09
C ASP A 40 0.43 3.11 17.70
N ALA A 41 -0.64 3.70 17.19
CA ALA A 41 -2.02 3.36 17.53
C ALA A 41 -2.52 2.06 16.88
N MET A 42 -1.68 1.35 16.11
CA MET A 42 -2.01 0.13 15.36
C MET A 42 -3.17 0.30 14.36
N ILE A 43 -3.42 1.53 13.90
CA ILE A 43 -4.44 1.83 12.90
C ILE A 43 -3.90 1.52 11.49
N VAL A 44 -2.61 1.77 11.25
CA VAL A 44 -1.98 1.57 9.94
C VAL A 44 -0.69 0.75 10.02
N ASN A 45 -0.44 -0.02 8.97
CA ASN A 45 0.82 -0.69 8.68
C ASN A 45 1.59 0.15 7.65
N ASN A 46 2.69 0.76 8.10
CA ASN A 46 3.54 1.62 7.28
C ASN A 46 4.50 0.77 6.43
N CYS A 47 4.43 0.92 5.11
CA CYS A 47 5.33 0.30 4.14
C CYS A 47 6.24 1.37 3.51
N TYR A 48 7.53 1.25 3.75
CA TYR A 48 8.51 2.29 3.39
C TYR A 48 9.13 2.03 2.02
N ASN A 49 9.30 3.09 1.21
CA ASN A 49 10.00 2.97 -0.05
C ASN A 49 11.49 2.71 0.17
N SER A 50 12.07 1.78 -0.57
CA SER A 50 13.51 1.57 -0.64
C SER A 50 14.01 2.05 -2.00
N THR A 51 15.06 2.87 -2.04
CA THR A 51 15.69 3.28 -3.32
C THR A 51 16.45 2.16 -3.98
N GLU A 52 16.84 1.14 -3.21
CA GLU A 52 17.54 -0.05 -3.70
C GLU A 52 17.08 -1.30 -2.93
N PRO A 53 16.78 -2.42 -3.61
CA PRO A 53 16.42 -3.68 -2.96
C PRO A 53 17.69 -4.43 -2.51
N ASN A 54 18.42 -3.89 -1.53
CA ASN A 54 19.61 -4.52 -0.93
C ASN A 54 19.46 -4.74 0.58
N ILE A 55 20.38 -5.49 1.20
CA ILE A 55 20.28 -5.92 2.62
C ILE A 55 20.09 -4.75 3.61
N GLY A 56 20.54 -3.55 3.21
CA GLY A 56 20.32 -2.30 3.92
C GLY A 56 19.01 -1.62 3.58
N LEU A 57 17.86 -2.33 3.53
CA LEU A 57 16.55 -1.71 3.26
C LEU A 57 16.27 -0.51 4.18
N SER A 58 16.69 -0.59 5.45
CA SER A 58 16.56 0.54 6.38
C SER A 58 17.53 1.69 6.11
N LEU A 59 18.66 1.45 5.42
CA LEU A 59 19.64 2.48 5.04
C LEU A 59 19.20 3.20 3.76
N ASN A 60 18.60 2.48 2.81
CA ASN A 60 18.10 3.02 1.54
C ASN A 60 16.65 3.49 1.64
N LEU A 61 16.16 3.73 2.85
CA LEU A 61 14.78 4.14 3.08
C LEU A 61 14.60 5.56 2.56
N ASP A 62 13.78 5.68 1.52
CA ASP A 62 13.33 6.96 1.02
C ASP A 62 12.16 7.43 1.88
N ARG A 63 12.39 8.50 2.64
CA ARG A 63 11.39 9.08 3.54
C ARG A 63 10.40 9.96 2.79
N THR A 64 10.47 10.10 1.48
CA THR A 64 9.53 10.93 0.72
C THR A 64 8.26 10.16 0.31
N LEU A 65 8.36 8.84 0.20
CA LEU A 65 7.29 7.96 -0.27
C LEU A 65 6.98 6.88 0.77
N LEU A 66 5.71 6.79 1.14
CA LEU A 66 5.18 5.84 2.12
C LEU A 66 3.88 5.26 1.58
N LYS A 67 3.76 3.93 1.57
CA LYS A 67 2.50 3.24 1.31
C LYS A 67 1.90 2.90 2.69
N CYS A 68 0.75 3.51 3.01
CA CYS A 68 0.03 3.25 4.26
C CYS A 68 -1.07 2.20 4.01
N CYS A 69 -0.93 1.03 4.60
CA CYS A 69 -1.96 0.00 4.61
C CYS A 69 -2.77 0.08 5.90
N MET A 70 -4.06 -0.25 5.90
CA MET A 70 -4.82 -0.35 7.14
C MET A 70 -4.40 -1.57 7.95
N GLY A 71 -4.30 -1.39 9.26
CA GLY A 71 -4.04 -2.46 10.23
C GLY A 71 -5.12 -3.53 10.23
N ASP A 72 -6.35 -3.15 9.87
CA ASP A 72 -7.51 -4.03 9.77
C ASP A 72 -8.17 -3.94 8.39
N THR A 73 -8.17 -5.05 7.66
CA THR A 73 -8.80 -5.12 6.33
C THR A 73 -10.33 -5.04 6.39
N GLY A 74 -10.96 -5.51 7.46
CA GLY A 74 -12.41 -5.36 7.67
C GLY A 74 -12.82 -3.90 7.86
N LEU A 75 -11.99 -3.12 8.56
CA LEU A 75 -12.16 -1.67 8.71
C LEU A 75 -11.94 -0.94 7.37
N LEU A 76 -10.93 -1.36 6.59
CA LEU A 76 -10.72 -0.84 5.23
C LEU A 76 -11.95 -1.03 4.34
N ILE A 77 -12.47 -2.26 4.28
CA ILE A 77 -13.66 -2.58 3.48
C ILE A 77 -14.86 -1.79 4.00
N SER A 78 -15.05 -1.74 5.32
CA SER A 78 -16.15 -0.99 5.92
C SER A 78 -16.12 0.48 5.49
N HIS A 79 -14.97 1.14 5.57
CA HIS A 79 -14.82 2.53 5.15
C HIS A 79 -14.94 2.74 3.64
N ALA A 80 -14.40 1.83 2.83
CA ALA A 80 -14.43 1.96 1.37
C ALA A 80 -15.84 1.82 0.79
N PHE A 81 -16.74 1.08 1.46
CA PHE A 81 -18.08 0.77 0.97
C PHE A 81 -19.22 1.38 1.81
N SER A 82 -18.92 2.22 2.81
CA SER A 82 -19.93 2.81 3.70
C SER A 82 -20.65 4.06 3.17
N GLU A 83 -20.57 4.40 1.87
CA GLU A 83 -21.21 5.62 1.34
C GLU A 83 -22.72 5.72 1.64
N ASN A 84 -23.41 4.58 1.77
CA ASN A 84 -24.84 4.52 2.12
C ASN A 84 -25.12 4.11 3.58
N GLY A 85 -24.11 4.07 4.45
CA GLY A 85 -24.28 3.72 5.87
C GLY A 85 -24.56 2.23 6.17
N GLU A 86 -24.78 1.41 5.15
CA GLU A 86 -24.97 -0.04 5.27
C GLU A 86 -23.96 -0.79 4.40
N VAL A 87 -23.01 -1.47 5.03
CA VAL A 87 -22.23 -2.51 4.33
C VAL A 87 -23.12 -3.74 4.28
N SER A 88 -23.85 -3.91 3.19
CA SER A 88 -24.70 -5.09 3.04
C SER A 88 -23.83 -6.35 2.97
N SER A 89 -24.31 -7.45 3.58
CA SER A 89 -23.62 -8.76 3.52
C SER A 89 -23.34 -9.23 2.07
N GLU A 90 -24.06 -8.67 1.10
CA GLU A 90 -23.90 -8.91 -0.32
C GLU A 90 -22.63 -8.30 -0.89
N ILE A 91 -22.15 -7.17 -0.35
CA ILE A 91 -20.88 -6.55 -0.79
C ILE A 91 -19.72 -7.47 -0.41
N TYR A 92 -19.69 -8.00 0.81
CA TYR A 92 -18.68 -8.97 1.23
C TYR A 92 -18.69 -10.23 0.34
N LYS A 93 -19.88 -10.76 0.02
CA LYS A 93 -20.01 -11.90 -0.89
C LYS A 93 -19.54 -11.55 -2.30
N LYS A 94 -19.90 -10.38 -2.83
CA LYS A 94 -19.46 -9.94 -4.16
C LYS A 94 -17.96 -9.66 -4.22
N LEU A 95 -17.35 -9.21 -3.12
CA LEU A 95 -15.91 -9.08 -2.97
C LEU A 95 -15.21 -10.45 -2.98
N LEU A 96 -15.79 -11.44 -2.29
CA LEU A 96 -15.27 -12.81 -2.26
C LEU A 96 -15.47 -13.57 -3.58
N PHE A 97 -16.53 -13.25 -4.34
CA PHE A 97 -16.93 -13.98 -5.55
C PHE A 97 -16.76 -13.18 -6.86
N ASP A 98 -15.98 -12.09 -6.81
CA ASP A 98 -15.42 -11.38 -7.97
C ASP A 98 -16.42 -10.68 -8.92
N ASN A 99 -17.53 -10.17 -8.36
CA ASN A 99 -18.63 -9.54 -9.13
C ASN A 99 -18.75 -8.03 -8.89
N LEU A 100 -17.66 -7.35 -8.57
CA LEU A 100 -17.63 -5.91 -8.33
C LEU A 100 -16.49 -5.29 -9.15
N GLU A 101 -16.74 -4.15 -9.80
CA GLU A 101 -15.73 -3.28 -10.44
C GLU A 101 -14.87 -2.58 -9.36
N VAL A 102 -14.38 -3.33 -8.39
CA VAL A 102 -13.59 -2.85 -7.27
C VAL A 102 -12.13 -3.13 -7.55
N ASN A 103 -11.25 -2.21 -7.13
CA ASN A 103 -9.81 -2.39 -7.22
C ASN A 103 -9.34 -3.49 -6.24
N MET A 104 -9.42 -4.75 -6.68
CA MET A 104 -9.00 -5.91 -5.89
C MET A 104 -7.52 -5.91 -5.57
N GLY A 105 -6.67 -5.28 -6.40
CA GLY A 105 -5.23 -5.15 -6.14
C GLY A 105 -4.98 -4.47 -4.79
N MET A 106 -5.61 -3.32 -4.55
CA MET A 106 -5.48 -2.59 -3.29
C MET A 106 -5.92 -3.41 -2.07
N ILE A 107 -7.01 -4.18 -2.18
CA ILE A 107 -7.50 -5.00 -1.08
C ILE A 107 -6.53 -6.16 -0.80
N VAL A 108 -6.04 -6.82 -1.85
CA VAL A 108 -5.12 -7.95 -1.73
C VAL A 108 -3.77 -7.49 -1.16
N GLU A 109 -3.23 -6.37 -1.64
CA GLU A 109 -2.05 -5.73 -1.04
C GLU A 109 -2.25 -5.45 0.45
N ASN A 110 -3.42 -4.92 0.84
CA ASN A 110 -3.70 -4.65 2.26
C ASN A 110 -3.77 -5.93 3.11
N VAL A 111 -4.38 -6.99 2.58
CA VAL A 111 -4.43 -8.31 3.23
C VAL A 111 -3.02 -8.85 3.42
N VAL A 112 -2.17 -8.80 2.37
CA VAL A 112 -0.78 -9.26 2.42
C VAL A 112 0.03 -8.42 3.42
N ALA A 113 -0.14 -7.10 3.44
CA ALA A 113 0.51 -6.21 4.40
C ALA A 113 0.14 -6.55 5.85
N GLN A 114 -1.14 -6.82 6.12
CA GLN A 114 -1.61 -7.25 7.44
C GLN A 114 -0.99 -8.60 7.84
N MET A 115 -0.94 -9.58 6.93
CA MET A 115 -0.33 -10.90 7.17
C MET A 115 1.18 -10.80 7.46
N LEU A 116 1.91 -10.00 6.68
CA LEU A 116 3.34 -9.81 6.85
C LEU A 116 3.66 -9.12 8.19
N THR A 117 2.90 -8.08 8.51
CA THR A 117 3.06 -7.33 9.78
C THR A 117 2.72 -8.21 10.98
N ALA A 118 1.66 -9.02 10.91
CA ALA A 118 1.29 -9.96 11.96
C ALA A 118 2.37 -11.03 12.21
N ASN A 119 3.15 -11.39 11.19
CA ASN A 119 4.32 -12.26 11.31
C ASN A 119 5.60 -11.52 11.78
N GLY A 120 5.50 -10.24 12.16
CA GLY A 120 6.62 -9.45 12.67
C GLY A 120 7.57 -8.91 11.60
N HIS A 121 7.18 -8.95 10.32
CA HIS A 121 7.98 -8.37 9.24
C HIS A 121 7.75 -6.87 9.12
N LYS A 122 8.85 -6.11 8.98
CA LYS A 122 8.79 -4.72 8.56
C LYS A 122 8.52 -4.66 7.05
N LEU A 123 7.60 -3.79 6.66
CA LEU A 123 7.19 -3.66 5.26
C LEU A 123 8.06 -2.63 4.55
N TYR A 124 8.58 -3.04 3.40
CA TYR A 124 9.27 -2.18 2.45
C TYR A 124 8.70 -2.43 1.07
N PHE A 125 8.70 -1.44 0.19
CA PHE A 125 8.38 -1.59 -1.22
C PHE A 125 9.46 -0.93 -2.06
N TYR A 126 9.45 -1.20 -3.37
CA TYR A 126 10.34 -0.53 -4.31
C TYR A 126 9.52 -0.02 -5.48
N SER A 127 9.75 1.24 -5.87
CA SER A 127 9.16 1.81 -7.07
C SER A 127 10.18 2.66 -7.80
N ASN A 128 10.40 2.35 -9.08
CA ASN A 128 11.17 3.20 -9.99
C ASN A 128 10.24 3.77 -11.07
N PRO A 129 9.85 5.06 -10.98
CA PRO A 129 8.90 5.68 -11.90
C PRO A 129 9.56 6.23 -13.19
N SER A 130 10.76 5.75 -13.56
CA SER A 130 11.54 6.25 -14.71
C SER A 130 10.67 6.46 -15.96
N ARG A 131 10.56 7.71 -16.45
CA ARG A 131 9.73 8.04 -17.62
C ARG A 131 10.44 7.82 -18.94
N ASP A 132 11.77 7.86 -18.90
CA ASP A 132 12.62 7.86 -20.08
C ASP A 132 12.98 6.45 -20.56
N ASP A 133 12.96 5.48 -19.65
CA ASP A 133 13.25 4.08 -19.95
C ASP A 133 12.17 3.14 -19.40
N ALA A 134 11.37 2.59 -20.32
CA ALA A 134 10.31 1.66 -19.99
C ALA A 134 10.81 0.33 -19.40
N SER A 135 12.04 -0.08 -19.71
CA SER A 135 12.64 -1.33 -19.19
C SER A 135 13.09 -1.20 -17.73
N SER A 136 13.37 0.03 -17.30
CA SER A 136 13.75 0.36 -15.92
C SER A 136 12.55 0.66 -15.01
N ARG A 137 11.34 0.76 -15.57
CA ARG A 137 10.11 0.93 -14.77
C ARG A 137 9.77 -0.38 -14.08
N MET A 138 9.86 -0.38 -12.76
CA MET A 138 9.57 -1.54 -11.95
C MET A 138 8.93 -1.11 -10.64
N GLU A 139 7.92 -1.85 -10.21
CA GLU A 139 7.32 -1.77 -8.89
C GLU A 139 7.36 -3.16 -8.28
N VAL A 140 7.67 -3.23 -6.99
CA VAL A 140 7.59 -4.45 -6.19
C VAL A 140 6.77 -4.12 -4.97
N ASP A 141 5.67 -4.84 -4.78
CA ASP A 141 4.70 -4.54 -3.72
C ASP A 141 5.31 -4.62 -2.31
N PHE A 142 6.03 -5.71 -2.04
CA PHE A 142 6.69 -5.90 -0.76
C PHE A 142 8.10 -6.50 -0.89
N LEU A 143 9.02 -6.03 -0.05
CA LEU A 143 10.37 -6.52 0.11
C LEU A 143 10.57 -6.95 1.57
N ILE A 144 10.85 -8.23 1.79
CA ILE A 144 11.09 -8.78 3.12
C ILE A 144 12.56 -9.14 3.28
N ALA A 145 13.21 -8.54 4.27
CA ALA A 145 14.55 -8.95 4.68
C ALA A 145 14.49 -10.31 5.38
N LYS A 146 15.38 -11.23 5.00
CA LYS A 146 15.52 -12.53 5.65
C LYS A 146 16.16 -12.37 7.04
N SER A 147 15.72 -13.19 7.99
CA SER A 147 16.26 -13.19 9.36
C SER A 147 17.73 -13.66 9.43
N ARG A 148 18.14 -14.56 8.54
CA ARG A 148 19.52 -15.06 8.46
C ARG A 148 20.22 -14.50 7.23
N ILE A 149 21.30 -13.77 7.47
CA ILE A 149 22.19 -13.28 6.41
C ILE A 149 22.98 -14.45 5.84
N SER A 150 22.98 -14.58 4.52
CA SER A 150 23.74 -15.57 3.77
C SER A 150 24.49 -14.91 2.62
N ASN A 151 25.37 -15.65 1.95
CA ASN A 151 26.04 -15.18 0.73
C ASN A 151 25.11 -15.16 -0.50
N ARG A 152 23.83 -15.56 -0.35
CA ARG A 152 22.80 -15.50 -1.40
C ARG A 152 21.89 -14.29 -1.19
N HIS A 153 20.84 -14.17 -2.00
CA HIS A 153 19.83 -13.12 -1.86
C HIS A 153 19.24 -13.09 -0.44
N ASN A 154 19.43 -11.96 0.23
CA ASN A 154 18.98 -11.71 1.61
C ASN A 154 17.64 -10.96 1.68
N ILE A 155 17.05 -10.67 0.52
CA ILE A 155 15.71 -10.11 0.39
C ILE A 155 14.83 -11.08 -0.38
N SER A 156 13.57 -11.17 0.03
CA SER A 156 12.51 -11.86 -0.66
C SER A 156 11.52 -10.83 -1.21
N PRO A 157 11.43 -10.66 -2.54
CA PRO A 157 10.40 -9.84 -3.15
C PRO A 157 9.07 -10.61 -3.17
N ILE A 158 7.99 -9.91 -2.90
CA ILE A 158 6.63 -10.45 -2.85
C ILE A 158 5.74 -9.58 -3.72
N GLU A 159 5.05 -10.22 -4.65
CA GLU A 159 4.01 -9.61 -5.48
C GLU A 159 2.62 -10.03 -4.98
N ALA A 160 1.74 -9.06 -4.75
CA ALA A 160 0.39 -9.26 -4.23
C ALA A 160 -0.63 -9.18 -5.38
N CYS A 161 -0.79 -10.28 -6.11
CA CYS A 161 -1.73 -10.34 -7.23
C CYS A 161 -3.15 -10.74 -6.79
N PRO A 162 -4.21 -10.10 -7.32
CA PRO A 162 -5.57 -10.61 -7.19
C PRO A 162 -5.71 -11.97 -7.90
N PRO A 163 -6.70 -12.79 -7.50
CA PRO A 163 -6.92 -14.10 -8.08
C PRO A 163 -7.20 -13.98 -9.59
N LYS A 164 -6.40 -14.67 -10.42
CA LYS A 164 -6.66 -14.78 -11.85
C LYS A 164 -7.62 -15.96 -12.07
N ILE A 165 -8.86 -15.67 -12.48
CA ILE A 165 -9.78 -16.73 -12.90
C ILE A 165 -9.30 -17.24 -14.27
N THR A 166 -8.64 -18.40 -14.28
CA THR A 166 -8.46 -19.17 -15.52
C THR A 166 -9.68 -20.08 -15.70
N PRO A 167 -10.34 -20.07 -16.87
CA PRO A 167 -11.45 -20.97 -17.14
C PRO A 167 -10.90 -22.40 -17.31
N SER A 168 -10.67 -23.10 -16.21
CA SER A 168 -10.39 -24.54 -16.21
C SER A 168 -11.67 -25.30 -15.87
N SER A 169 -11.91 -26.41 -16.57
CA SER A 169 -13.11 -27.26 -16.49
C SER A 169 -13.28 -28.03 -15.18
N ARG A 170 -12.42 -27.81 -14.18
CA ARG A 170 -12.52 -28.38 -12.84
C ARG A 170 -12.59 -27.24 -11.84
N VAL A 171 -13.62 -27.29 -10.98
CA VAL A 171 -13.88 -26.51 -9.75
C VAL A 171 -13.03 -25.24 -9.63
N ARG A 172 -13.69 -24.07 -9.72
CA ARG A 172 -13.07 -22.76 -9.47
C ARG A 172 -12.24 -22.81 -8.18
N SER A 173 -10.93 -22.99 -8.32
CA SER A 173 -9.99 -22.94 -7.21
C SER A 173 -9.54 -21.49 -7.08
N PHE A 174 -10.02 -20.81 -6.03
CA PHE A 174 -9.49 -19.52 -5.65
C PHE A 174 -8.09 -19.76 -5.07
N THR A 175 -7.06 -19.60 -5.89
CA THR A 175 -5.67 -19.62 -5.43
C THR A 175 -5.20 -18.17 -5.35
N TYR A 176 -5.10 -17.63 -4.13
CA TYR A 176 -4.36 -16.40 -3.90
C TYR A 176 -2.88 -16.71 -4.13
N SER A 177 -2.31 -16.22 -5.22
CA SER A 177 -0.91 -16.46 -5.56
C SER A 177 -0.04 -15.36 -4.96
N ILE A 178 0.48 -15.60 -3.76
CA ILE A 178 1.66 -14.88 -3.26
C ILE A 178 2.85 -15.40 -4.06
N SER A 179 3.28 -14.65 -5.06
CA SER A 179 4.46 -15.01 -5.84
C SER A 179 5.67 -14.46 -5.12
N ILE A 180 6.42 -15.31 -4.44
CA ILE A 180 7.80 -14.97 -4.06
C ILE A 180 8.54 -14.89 -5.38
N ILE A 181 9.01 -13.69 -5.77
CA ILE A 181 9.83 -13.52 -6.96
C ILE A 181 11.20 -14.14 -6.66
N SER A 182 11.26 -15.46 -6.72
CA SER A 182 12.49 -16.23 -6.67
C SER A 182 13.14 -16.10 -8.05
N SER A 183 13.90 -15.02 -8.24
CA SER A 183 14.95 -14.91 -9.27
C SER A 183 14.58 -15.50 -10.64
N CYS A 184 13.85 -14.75 -11.46
CA CYS A 184 13.98 -14.86 -12.92
C CYS A 184 14.95 -13.78 -13.39
N ALA A 185 16.24 -13.99 -13.12
CA ALA A 185 17.34 -13.34 -13.81
C ALA A 185 18.49 -14.36 -13.87
N ALA A 186 18.42 -15.21 -14.89
CA ALA A 186 19.55 -15.92 -15.47
C ALA A 186 19.52 -15.60 -16.97
#